data_AF-A0A1G2Z3X5-F1
#
_entry.id   AF-A0A1G2Z3X5-F1
#
_cell.length_a   1.000
_cell.length_b   1.000
_cell.length_c   1.000
_cell.angle_alpha   90.00
_cell.angle_beta   90.00
_cell.angle_gamma   90.00
#
_symmetry.space_group_name_H-M   'P 1'
#
loop_
_entity.id
_entity.type
_entity.pdbx_description
1 polymer ?
#
loop_
_entity_poly.entity_id
_entity_poly.type
_entity_poly.pdbx_seq_one_letter_code
_entity_poly.pdbx_strand_id
1 'polypeptide(L)' 'MEPFLFCRDRQDEVFKFLAAYVEVTRRLAARHEAVLVSLQSQIDLLIGDIAPEKWSADMVHPYLWVHAWIAQKWLDATGL' A
#
# COMPACT_ATOMS: atom_id res chain seq x y z
N MET A 1 -4.82 -5.28 5.69
CA MET A 1 -4.13 -4.43 4.68
C MET A 1 -3.10 -5.27 3.96
N GLU A 2 -2.88 -5.04 2.67
CA GLU A 2 -1.76 -5.68 1.96
C GLU A 2 -0.43 -4.97 2.25
N PRO A 3 0.71 -5.69 2.12
CA PRO A 3 2.04 -5.07 2.09
C PRO A 3 2.14 -3.98 1.03
N PHE A 4 2.96 -2.95 1.28
CA PHE A 4 3.12 -1.82 0.37
C PHE A 4 4.54 -1.25 0.38
N LEU A 5 4.87 -0.46 -0.63
CA LEU A 5 6.11 0.30 -0.79
C LEU A 5 5.82 1.61 -1.53
N PHE A 6 6.33 2.73 -1.01
CA PHE A 6 6.27 4.03 -1.66
C PHE A 6 7.39 4.14 -2.71
N CYS A 7 7.23 3.42 -3.82
CA CYS A 7 8.21 3.40 -4.91
C CYS A 7 7.58 3.78 -6.25
N ARG A 8 8.19 4.74 -6.94
CA ARG A 8 7.80 5.10 -8.31
C ARG A 8 8.51 4.24 -9.36
N ASP A 9 9.71 3.76 -9.05
CA ASP A 9 10.50 2.93 -9.97
C ASP A 9 9.98 1.49 -10.00
N ARG A 10 9.42 1.09 -11.14
CA ARG A 10 8.91 -0.28 -11.35
C ARG A 10 10.03 -1.29 -11.61
N GLN A 11 11.25 -0.83 -11.84
CA GLN A 11 12.42 -1.67 -11.98
C GLN A 11 13.10 -1.98 -10.65
N ASP A 12 12.72 -1.31 -9.56
CA ASP A 12 13.21 -1.58 -8.22
C ASP A 12 12.96 -3.06 -7.81
N GLU A 13 14.00 -3.72 -7.34
CA GLU A 13 13.96 -5.16 -7.04
C GLU A 13 13.09 -5.46 -5.81
N VAL A 14 13.02 -4.55 -4.83
CA VAL A 14 12.14 -4.70 -3.67
C VAL A 14 10.68 -4.53 -4.11
N PHE A 15 10.41 -3.58 -5.00
CA PHE A 15 9.08 -3.38 -5.58
C PHE A 15 8.59 -4.63 -6.35
N LYS A 16 9.46 -5.22 -7.19
CA LYS A 16 9.14 -6.47 -7.90
C LYS A 16 8.89 -7.63 -6.93
N PHE A 17 9.71 -7.75 -5.90
CA PHE A 17 9.57 -8.80 -4.89
C PHE A 17 8.27 -8.66 -4.09
N LEU A 18 7.89 -7.42 -3.72
CA LEU A 18 6.66 -7.11 -3.01
C LEU A 18 5.40 -7.60 -3.75
N ALA A 19 5.40 -7.53 -5.08
CA ALA A 19 4.23 -7.92 -5.89
C ALA A 19 3.76 -9.36 -5.60
N ALA A 20 4.68 -10.29 -5.33
CA ALA A 20 4.34 -11.66 -4.96
C ALA A 20 3.61 -11.73 -3.61
N TYR A 21 4.02 -10.92 -2.63
CA TYR A 21 3.40 -10.87 -1.30
C TYR A 21 2.02 -10.22 -1.35
N VAL A 22 1.88 -9.15 -2.14
CA VAL A 22 0.59 -8.51 -2.41
C VAL A 22 -0.40 -9.51 -2.98
N GLU A 23 0.02 -10.28 -3.99
CA GLU A 23 -0.83 -11.30 -4.61
C GLU A 23 -1.23 -12.42 -3.63
N VAL A 24 -0.28 -12.93 -2.83
CA VAL A 24 -0.59 -13.92 -1.78
C VAL A 24 -1.59 -13.37 -0.77
N THR A 25 -1.42 -12.12 -0.34
CA THR A 25 -2.32 -11.46 0.63
C THR A 25 -3.72 -11.32 0.06
N ARG A 26 -3.85 -10.92 -1.22
CA ARG A 26 -5.12 -10.84 -1.93
C ARG A 26 -5.84 -12.18 -1.98
N ARG A 27 -5.13 -13.24 -2.36
CA ARG A 27 -5.68 -14.59 -2.42
C ARG A 27 -6.14 -15.10 -1.06
N LEU A 28 -5.36 -14.85 0.00
CA LEU A 28 -5.74 -15.23 1.36
C LEU A 28 -6.95 -14.45 1.84
N ALA A 29 -7.01 -13.14 1.61
CA ALA A 29 -8.16 -12.34 1.99
C ALA A 29 -9.44 -12.82 1.30
N ALA A 30 -9.38 -13.08 -0.02
CA ALA A 30 -10.51 -13.63 -0.77
C ALA A 30 -10.93 -15.01 -0.25
N ARG A 31 -9.97 -15.91 0.02
CA ARG A 31 -10.24 -17.26 0.54
C ARG A 31 -10.96 -17.25 1.89
N HIS A 32 -10.69 -16.24 2.73
CA HIS A 32 -11.20 -16.14 4.08
C HIS A 32 -12.32 -15.11 4.23
N GLU A 33 -12.83 -14.57 3.11
CA GLU A 33 -13.85 -13.50 3.12
C GLU A 33 -13.46 -12.32 4.02
N ALA A 34 -12.16 -12.03 4.09
CA ALA A 34 -11.62 -10.99 4.93
C ALA A 34 -11.62 -9.63 4.22
N VAL A 35 -11.88 -8.55 4.95
CA VAL A 35 -11.75 -7.18 4.44
C VAL A 35 -10.30 -6.94 4.00
N LEU A 36 -10.14 -6.50 2.77
CA LEU A 36 -8.84 -6.15 2.20
C LEU A 36 -8.82 -4.68 1.78
N VAL A 37 -7.85 -3.95 2.32
CA VAL A 37 -7.45 -2.64 1.79
C VAL A 37 -6.33 -2.87 0.78
N SER A 38 -6.61 -2.62 -0.50
CA SER A 38 -5.64 -2.71 -1.61
C SER A 38 -4.71 -1.48 -1.63
N LEU A 39 -3.89 -1.34 -0.59
CA LEU A 39 -3.12 -0.14 -0.33
C LEU A 39 -2.07 0.13 -1.40
N GLN A 40 -1.39 -0.90 -1.92
CA GLN A 40 -0.37 -0.72 -2.96
C GLN A 40 -0.99 -0.14 -4.24
N SER A 41 -2.16 -0.64 -4.64
CA SER A 41 -2.87 -0.11 -5.82
C SER A 41 -3.25 1.37 -5.66
N GLN A 42 -3.59 1.80 -4.45
CA GLN A 42 -3.91 3.21 -4.19
C GLN A 42 -2.66 4.09 -4.20
N ILE A 43 -1.55 3.60 -3.62
CA ILE A 43 -0.25 4.28 -3.68
C ILE A 43 0.21 4.41 -5.13
N ASP A 44 0.08 3.36 -5.93
CA ASP A 44 0.48 3.32 -7.34
C ASP A 44 -0.19 4.42 -8.18
N LEU A 45 -1.44 4.76 -7.85
CA LEU A 45 -2.17 5.86 -8.49
C LEU A 45 -1.63 7.23 -8.03
N LEU A 46 -1.43 7.41 -6.73
CA LEU A 46 -1.09 8.71 -6.15
C LEU A 46 0.40 9.07 -6.25
N ILE A 47 1.28 8.07 -6.39
CA ILE A 47 2.72 8.27 -6.46
C ILE A 47 3.17 8.88 -7.80
N GLY A 48 2.28 8.93 -8.79
CA GLY A 48 2.45 9.74 -10.00
C GLY A 48 2.46 11.24 -9.70
N ASP A 49 1.58 11.68 -8.79
CA ASP A 49 1.37 13.09 -8.47
C ASP A 49 2.17 13.54 -7.23
N ILE A 50 2.36 12.65 -6.27
CA ILE A 50 3.06 12.92 -5.01
C ILE A 50 4.42 12.23 -5.03
N ALA A 51 5.49 13.01 -4.92
CA ALA A 51 6.86 12.50 -4.91
C ALA A 51 7.08 11.48 -3.77
N PRO A 52 7.77 10.34 -3.99
CA PRO A 52 7.97 9.29 -2.98
C PRO A 52 8.46 9.79 -1.62
N GLU A 53 9.35 10.79 -1.62
CA GLU A 53 9.98 11.38 -0.43
C GLU A 53 8.99 12.18 0.43
N LYS A 54 7.80 12.48 -0.08
CA LYS A 54 6.71 13.07 0.70
C LYS A 54 5.94 12.03 1.50
N TRP A 55 6.00 10.77 1.11
CA TRP A 55 5.30 9.68 1.79
C TRP A 55 6.12 9.11 2.95
N SER A 56 7.41 8.89 2.70
CA SER A 56 8.34 8.23 3.60
C SER A 56 9.78 8.62 3.26
N ALA A 57 10.68 8.54 4.24
CA ALA A 57 12.12 8.73 4.03
C ALA A 57 12.83 7.46 3.48
N ASP A 58 12.26 6.28 3.71
CA ASP A 58 12.89 4.99 3.43
C ASP A 58 11.99 4.07 2.59
N MET A 59 10.96 4.65 1.97
CA MET A 59 9.96 3.98 1.14
C MET A 59 8.99 3.06 1.90
N VAL A 60 9.17 2.85 3.21
CA VAL A 60 8.40 1.89 4.00
C VAL A 60 7.66 2.60 5.14
N HIS A 61 8.39 3.33 6.00
CA HIS A 61 7.85 3.92 7.21
C HIS A 61 7.21 5.29 6.90
N PRO A 62 5.87 5.40 6.97
CA PRO A 62 5.18 6.60 6.52
C PRO A 62 5.38 7.79 7.48
N TYR A 63 5.31 9.01 6.95
CA TYR A 63 5.10 10.19 7.79
C TYR A 63 3.69 10.21 8.40
N LEU A 64 3.49 11.06 9.40
CA LEU A 64 2.24 11.16 10.16
C LEU A 64 1.00 11.33 9.26
N TRP A 65 1.08 12.19 8.25
CA TRP A 65 -0.06 12.42 7.34
C TRP A 65 -0.41 11.17 6.53
N VAL A 66 0.58 10.36 6.17
CA VAL A 66 0.35 9.10 5.45
C VAL A 66 -0.23 8.05 6.39
N HIS A 67 0.22 7.99 7.65
CA HIS A 67 -0.42 7.15 8.65
C HIS A 67 -1.90 7.50 8.83
N ALA A 68 -2.24 8.79 8.90
CA ALA A 68 -3.63 9.23 8.95
C ALA A 68 -4.42 8.83 7.69
N TRP A 69 -3.81 8.97 6.51
CA TRP A 69 -4.42 8.53 5.25
C TRP A 69 -4.65 7.01 5.21
N ILE A 70 -3.66 6.20 5.63
CA ILE A 70 -3.78 4.74 5.73
C ILE A 70 -4.91 4.36 6.70
N ALA A 71 -5.00 5.03 7.86
CA ALA A 71 -6.07 4.82 8.82
C ALA A 71 -7.44 5.14 8.20
N GLN A 72 -7.57 6.22 7.44
CA GLN A 72 -8.81 6.53 6.71
C GLN A 72 -9.18 5.40 5.73
N LYS A 73 -8.21 4.83 5.01
CA LYS A 73 -8.47 3.69 4.10
C LYS A 73 -8.96 2.44 4.82
N TRP A 74 -8.54 2.24 6.07
CA TRP A 74 -9.09 1.18 6.91
C TRP A 74 -10.55 1.43 7.28
N LEU A 75 -10.85 2.64 7.75
CA LEU A 75 -12.21 3.05 8.12
C LEU A 75 -13.15 2.91 6.92
N ASP A 76 -12.76 3.42 5.75
CA ASP A 76 -13.50 3.30 4.49
C ASP A 76 -13.81 1.84 4.14
N ALA A 77 -12.84 0.93 4.28
CA ALA A 77 -12.99 -0.48 3.91
C ALA A 77 -13.81 -1.30 4.92
N THR A 78 -13.85 -0.87 6.19
CA THR A 78 -14.56 -1.56 7.26
C THR A 78 -15.93 -0.96 7.57
N GLY A 79 -16.24 0.22 7.03
CA GLY A 79 -17.49 0.94 7.28
C GLY A 79 -17.58 1.54 8.68
N LEU A 80 -16.44 1.91 9.27
CA LEU A 80 -16.32 2.51 10.61
C LEU A 80 -16.15 4.04 10.54
#